data_AF-A0AAE5QUA8-F1
#
_entry.id   AF-A0AAE5QUA8-F1
#
_cell.length_a   1.000
_cell.length_b   1.000
_cell.length_c   1.000
_cell.angle_alpha   90.00
_cell.angle_beta   90.00
_cell.angle_gamma   90.00
#
_symmetry.space_group_name_H-M   'P 1'
#
loop_
_entity.id
_entity.type
_entity.pdbx_description
1 polymer ?
#
loop_
_entity_poly.entity_id
_entity_poly.type
_entity_poly.pdbx_seq_one_letter_code
_entity_poly.pdbx_strand_id
1 'polypeptide(L)' 'AEAHDTTIANVVLAFYLTRPSLDVVIPGAKRAEQVVENIDAANIELSQGEIDKIDSLFSIKN' A
#
# COMPACT_ATOMS: atom_id res chain seq x y z
N ALA A 1 1.50 -8.40 4.59
CA ALA A 1 0.10 -8.46 5.07
C ALA A 1 0.09 -9.04 6.49
N GLU A 2 0.33 -10.34 6.66
CA GLU A 2 0.40 -10.95 8.00
C GLU A 2 1.45 -10.29 8.93
N ALA A 3 2.64 -9.97 8.41
CA ALA A 3 3.69 -9.29 9.17
C ALA A 3 3.31 -7.88 9.69
N HIS A 4 2.28 -7.27 9.09
CA HIS A 4 1.77 -5.93 9.43
C HIS A 4 0.32 -5.99 9.97
N ASP A 5 -0.17 -7.18 10.32
CA ASP A 5 -1.55 -7.44 10.79
C ASP A 5 -2.62 -6.71 9.98
N THR A 6 -2.50 -6.79 8.65
CA THR A 6 -3.32 -5.99 7.74
C THR A 6 -3.66 -6.74 6.45
N THR A 7 -4.53 -6.14 5.63
CA THR A 7 -4.98 -6.75 4.38
C THR A 7 -3.97 -6.56 3.24
N ILE A 8 -4.07 -7.39 2.19
CA ILE A 8 -3.26 -7.22 0.97
C ILE A 8 -3.54 -5.85 0.33
N ALA A 9 -4.80 -5.41 0.32
CA ALA A 9 -5.17 -4.11 -0.25
C ALA A 9 -4.45 -2.95 0.46
N ASN A 10 -4.36 -3.01 1.79
CA ASN A 10 -3.67 -2.00 2.58
C ASN A 10 -2.16 -2.01 2.33
N VAL A 11 -1.54 -3.18 2.16
CA VAL A 11 -0.12 -3.27 1.76
C VAL A 11 0.12 -2.62 0.40
N VAL A 12 -0.78 -2.82 -0.56
CA VAL A 12 -0.67 -2.22 -1.90
C VAL A 12 -0.83 -0.70 -1.85
N LEU A 13 -1.81 -0.19 -1.09
CA LEU A 13 -1.97 1.24 -0.87
C LEU A 13 -0.74 1.86 -0.20
N ALA A 14 -0.26 1.24 0.89
CA ALA A 14 0.93 1.68 1.61
C ALA A 14 2.16 1.74 0.69
N PHE A 15 2.34 0.72 -0.15
CA PHE A 15 3.41 0.68 -1.13
C PHE A 15 3.34 1.81 -2.17
N TYR A 16 2.15 2.20 -2.63
CA TYR A 16 2.02 3.36 -3.51
C TYR A 16 2.35 4.67 -2.80
N LEU A 17 2.01 4.79 -1.51
CA LEU A 17 2.33 5.96 -0.69
C LEU A 17 3.82 6.11 -0.40
N THR A 18 4.65 5.08 -0.58
CA THR A 18 6.11 5.20 -0.45
C THR A 18 6.78 5.87 -1.65
N ARG A 19 6.04 6.19 -2.72
CA ARG A 19 6.62 6.69 -3.98
C ARG A 19 6.74 8.22 -3.93
N PRO A 20 7.97 8.78 -4.06
CA PRO A 20 8.16 10.23 -4.00
C PRO A 20 7.40 11.03 -5.07
N SER A 21 7.07 10.39 -6.20
CA SER A 21 6.34 11.00 -7.31
C SER A 21 4.82 10.90 -7.19
N LEU A 22 4.31 10.35 -6.08
CA LEU A 22 2.88 10.12 -5.87
C LEU A 22 2.40 10.97 -4.70
N ASP A 23 1.76 12.10 -5.01
CA ASP A 23 1.31 13.06 -4.01
C ASP A 23 0.04 12.59 -3.27
N VAL A 24 -0.85 11.85 -3.95
CA VAL A 24 -2.12 11.40 -3.39
C VAL A 24 -2.60 10.09 -4.02
N VAL A 25 -3.10 9.17 -3.18
CA VAL A 25 -3.89 8.01 -3.60
C VAL A 25 -5.35 8.30 -3.25
N ILE A 26 -6.28 8.11 -4.20
CA ILE A 26 -7.73 8.26 -3.97
C ILE A 26 -8.38 6.88 -4.09
N PRO A 27 -8.38 6.06 -3.03
CA PRO A 27 -8.99 4.74 -3.07
C PRO A 27 -10.52 4.85 -3.02
N GLY A 28 -11.20 4.09 -3.88
CA GLY A 28 -12.66 4.01 -3.85
C GLY A 28 -13.15 3.27 -2.60
N ALA A 29 -14.25 3.74 -2.02
CA ALA A 29 -14.96 3.06 -0.94
C ALA A 29 -16.47 3.07 -1.25
N LYS A 30 -17.09 1.89 -1.26
CA LYS A 30 -18.55 1.74 -1.46
C LYS A 30 -19.31 1.62 -0.14
N ARG A 31 -18.62 1.25 0.94
CA ARG A 31 -19.15 1.14 2.30
C ARG A 31 -18.27 1.94 3.27
N ALA A 32 -18.85 2.38 4.38
CA ALA A 32 -18.16 3.23 5.35
C ALA A 32 -16.92 2.55 5.97
N GLU A 33 -16.98 1.24 6.18
CA GLU A 33 -15.89 0.46 6.76
C GLU A 33 -14.64 0.49 5.88
N GLN A 34 -14.83 0.53 4.56
CA GLN A 34 -13.71 0.62 3.61
C GLN A 34 -13.00 1.97 3.67
N VAL A 35 -13.70 3.04 4.08
CA VAL A 35 -13.07 4.35 4.30
C VAL A 35 -12.10 4.27 5.46
N VAL A 36 -12.51 3.61 6.55
CA VAL A 36 -11.67 3.40 7.74
C VAL A 36 -10.47 2.51 7.39
N GLU A 37 -10.71 1.37 6.73
CA GLU A 37 -9.63 0.46 6.29
C GLU A 37 -8.60 1.14 5.38
N ASN A 38 -9.05 2.00 4.45
CA ASN A 38 -8.17 2.76 3.56
C ASN A 38 -7.31 3.78 4.31
N ILE A 39 -7.82 4.38 5.38
CA ILE A 39 -7.06 5.31 6.23
C ILE A 39 -5.96 4.55 6.97
N ASP A 40 -6.27 3.36 7.47
CA ASP A 40 -5.28 2.53 8.18
C ASP A 40 -4.10 2.16 7.29
N ALA A 41 -4.30 2.04 5.97
CA ALA A 41 -3.22 1.80 5.02
C ALA A 41 -2.15 2.90 5.00
N ALA A 42 -2.52 4.15 5.30
CA ALA A 42 -1.57 5.26 5.36
C ALA A 42 -0.66 5.21 6.61
N ASN A 43 -1.03 4.42 7.61
CA ASN A 43 -0.25 4.25 8.84
C ASN A 43 0.71 3.05 8.77
N ILE A 44 0.76 2.32 7.66
CA ILE A 44 1.63 1.17 7.49
C ILE A 44 2.99 1.64 6.97
N GLU A 45 4.03 1.41 7.77
CA GLU A 45 5.42 1.66 7.38
C GLU A 45 6.05 0.40 6.81
N LEU A 46 6.19 0.33 5.48
CA LEU A 46 6.93 -0.74 4.83
C LEU A 46 8.44 -0.48 4.97
N SER A 47 9.20 -1.52 5.33
CA SER A 47 10.65 -1.47 5.33
C SER A 47 11.20 -1.39 3.91
N GLN A 48 12.40 -0.83 3.75
CA GLN A 48 13.06 -0.75 2.44
C GLN A 48 13.18 -2.12 1.76
N GLY A 49 13.48 -3.18 2.52
CA GLY A 49 13.57 -4.53 1.98
C GLY A 49 12.23 -5.10 1.48
N GLU A 50 11.11 -4.69 2.08
CA GLU A 50 9.77 -5.06 1.59
C GLU A 50 9.42 -4.30 0.31
N ILE A 51 9.75 -3.01 0.26
CA ILE A 51 9.56 -2.16 -0.92
C ILE A 51 10.36 -2.74 -2.10
N ASP A 52 11.65 -3.02 -1.90
CA ASP A 52 12.55 -3.57 -2.93
C ASP A 52 12.06 -4.93 -3.42
N LYS A 53 11.54 -5.76 -2.51
CA LYS A 53 10.96 -7.06 -2.86
C LYS A 53 9.72 -6.91 -3.74
N ILE A 54 8.81 -6.00 -3.41
CA ILE A 54 7.62 -5.73 -4.22
C ILE A 54 8.04 -5.19 -5.60
N ASP A 55 8.99 -4.24 -5.65
CA ASP A 55 9.54 -3.70 -6.91
C ASP A 55 10.15 -4.80 -7.79
N SER A 56 10.92 -5.71 -7.20
CA SER A 56 11.52 -6.84 -7.93
C SER A 56 10.48 -7.83 -8.45
N LEU A 57 9.37 -8.03 -7.73
CA LEU A 57 8.31 -8.97 -8.12
C LEU A 57 7.43 -8.41 -9.24
N PHE A 58 7.19 -7.09 -9.23
CA PHE A 58 6.31 -6.41 -10.18
C PHE A 58 7.06 -5.50 -11.16
N SER A 59 8.35 -5.76 -11.38
CA SER A 59 9.16 -5.00 -12.34
C SER A 59 8.53 -5.07 -13.74
N ILE A 60 8.30 -3.91 -14.36
CA ILE A 60 7.86 -3.85 -15.76
C ILE A 60 9.02 -4.34 -16.63
N LYS A 61 8.84 -5.49 -17.28
CA LYS A 61 9.73 -5.88 -18.38
C LYS A 61 9.37 -5.00 -19.58
N ASN A 62 10.32 -4.16 -19.99
CA ASN A 62 10.26 -3.47 -21.29
C ASN A 62 10.43 -4.46 -22.43
#